data_AF-A0A4R2PCX3-F1
#
_entry.id   AF-A0A4R2PCX3-F1
#
_cell.length_a   1.000
_cell.length_b   1.000
_cell.length_c   1.000
_cell.angle_alpha   90.00
_cell.angle_beta   90.00
_cell.angle_gamma   90.00
#
_symmetry.space_group_name_H-M   'P 1'
#
loop_
_entity.id
_entity.type
_entity.pdbx_description
1 polymer ?
#
loop_
_entity_poly.entity_id
_entity_poly.type
_entity_poly.pdbx_seq_one_letter_code
_entity_poly.pdbx_strand_id
1 'polypeptide(L)' 'MSMTVTLSILAVAVALGLFANWKSRRPYEPGKLPLLPYTGIMFVCVLVTILMLGHLITLLTGQPFKGRQMP' A
#
# COMPACT_ATOMS: atom_id res chain seq x y z
N MET A 1 3.34 -12.76 11.47
CA MET A 1 2.57 -11.60 11.98
C MET A 1 1.25 -12.13 12.55
N SER A 2 0.71 -11.56 13.64
CA SER A 2 -0.64 -11.94 14.09
C SER A 2 -1.69 -11.30 13.17
N MET A 3 -2.89 -11.87 13.12
CA MET A 3 -4.03 -11.37 12.33
C MET A 3 -4.28 -9.86 12.54
N THR A 4 -4.16 -9.40 13.78
CA THR A 4 -4.33 -8.01 14.20
C THR A 4 -3.30 -7.08 13.56
N VAL A 5 -2.04 -7.52 13.47
CA VAL A 5 -0.96 -6.71 12.90
C VAL A 5 -1.15 -6.56 11.39
N THR A 6 -1.46 -7.64 10.68
CA THR A 6 -1.73 -7.60 9.23
C THR A 6 -2.87 -6.66 8.89
N LEU A 7 -3.98 -6.72 9.65
CA LEU A 7 -5.13 -5.83 9.45
C LEU A 7 -4.79 -4.36 9.75
N SER A 8 -4.04 -4.08 10.81
CA SER A 8 -3.63 -2.70 11.14
C SER A 8 -2.77 -2.09 10.03
N ILE A 9 -1.80 -2.83 9.49
CA ILE A 9 -0.91 -2.33 8.44
C ILE A 9 -1.69 -2.13 7.13
N LEU A 10 -2.57 -3.07 6.78
CA LEU A 10 -3.43 -2.94 5.61
C LEU A 10 -4.34 -1.70 5.71
N ALA A 11 -4.99 -1.49 6.85
CA ALA A 11 -5.85 -0.32 7.08
C ALA A 11 -5.06 0.99 6.96
N VAL A 12 -3.86 1.06 7.55
CA VAL A 12 -2.98 2.24 7.45
C VAL A 12 -2.52 2.48 6.02
N ALA A 13 -2.09 1.45 5.30
CA ALA A 13 -1.63 1.57 3.92
C ALA A 13 -2.74 2.08 2.98
N VAL A 14 -3.97 1.56 3.13
CA VAL A 14 -5.14 2.02 2.37
C VAL A 14 -5.48 3.46 2.73
N ALA A 15 -5.51 3.82 4.02
CA ALA A 15 -5.82 5.17 4.47
C ALA A 15 -4.81 6.20 3.93
N LEU A 16 -3.51 5.87 3.97
CA LEU A 16 -2.44 6.71 3.42
C LEU A 16 -2.54 6.84 1.89
N GLY A 17 -2.86 5.75 1.19
CA GLY A 17 -3.06 5.76 -0.27
C GLY A 17 -4.24 6.64 -0.68
N LEU A 18 -5.37 6.54 0.02
CA LEU A 18 -6.54 7.39 -0.21
C LEU A 18 -6.26 8.85 0.11
N PHE A 19 -5.56 9.12 1.22
CA PHE A 19 -5.16 10.47 1.60
C PHE A 19 -4.21 11.09 0.57
N ALA A 20 -3.22 10.33 0.09
CA ALA A 20 -2.30 10.76 -0.96
C ALA A 20 -3.04 11.03 -2.28
N ASN A 21 -3.99 10.19 -2.68
CA ASN A 21 -4.84 10.41 -3.86
C ASN A 21 -5.69 11.67 -3.72
N TRP A 22 -6.33 11.87 -2.57
CA TRP A 22 -7.10 13.10 -2.31
C TRP A 22 -6.22 14.35 -2.35
N LYS A 23 -5.01 14.29 -1.77
CA LYS A 23 -4.06 15.39 -1.79
C LYS A 23 -3.50 15.66 -3.20
N SER A 24 -3.28 14.62 -3.99
CA SER A 24 -2.83 14.76 -5.38
C SER A 24 -3.90 15.32 -6.32
N ARG A 25 -5.19 15.17 -5.98
CA ARG A 25 -6.31 15.78 -6.71
C ARG A 25 -6.50 17.26 -6.36
N ARG A 26 -5.81 17.79 -5.32
CA ARG A 26 -5.87 19.22 -5.02
C ARG A 26 -5.16 20.02 -6.13
N PRO A 27 -5.73 21.16 -6.54
CA PRO A 27 -5.20 21.96 -7.63
C PRO A 27 -3.76 22.40 -7.33
N TYR A 28 -2.91 22.24 -8.33
CA TYR A 28 -1.52 22.65 -8.29
C TYR A 28 -1.44 24.17 -8.16
N GLU A 29 -0.76 24.68 -7.12
CA GLU A 29 -0.49 26.12 -6.98
C GLU A 29 0.64 26.51 -7.96
N PRO A 30 0.38 27.39 -8.96
CA PRO A 30 1.42 27.86 -9.87
C PRO A 30 2.54 28.54 -9.08
N GLY A 31 3.79 28.14 -9.31
CA GLY A 31 4.97 28.73 -8.67
C GLY A 31 5.56 27.95 -7.48
N LYS A 32 4.89 26.89 -6.99
CA LYS A 32 5.50 25.93 -6.06
C LYS A 32 5.86 24.66 -6.81
N LEU A 33 7.16 24.37 -6.98
CA LEU A 33 7.56 23.03 -7.41
C LEU A 33 7.01 22.01 -6.40
N PRO A 34 6.40 20.90 -6.85
CA PRO A 34 5.89 19.89 -5.96
C PRO A 34 7.10 19.18 -5.35
N LEU A 35 7.50 19.61 -4.15
CA LEU A 35 8.65 19.07 -3.42
C LEU A 35 8.53 17.56 -3.15
N LEU A 36 7.30 17.04 -3.20
CA LEU A 36 7.00 15.64 -2.93
C LEU A 36 6.17 15.05 -4.08
N PRO A 37 6.68 14.03 -4.81
CA PRO A 37 5.91 13.34 -5.84
C PRO A 37 4.85 12.43 -5.19
N TYR A 38 3.63 12.94 -5.05
CA TYR A 38 2.50 12.18 -4.48
C TYR A 38 2.23 10.87 -5.22
N THR A 39 2.53 10.81 -6.53
CA THR A 39 2.45 9.59 -7.34
C THR A 39 3.39 8.50 -6.81
N GLY A 40 4.61 8.85 -6.39
CA GLY A 40 5.55 7.90 -5.80
C GLY A 40 5.05 7.34 -4.47
N ILE A 41 4.46 8.21 -3.63
CA ILE A 41 3.87 7.81 -2.35
C ILE A 41 2.68 6.87 -2.57
N MET A 42 1.81 7.17 -3.53
CA MET A 42 0.71 6.29 -3.90
C MET A 42 1.19 4.93 -4.40
N PHE A 43 2.24 4.89 -5.21
CA PHE A 43 2.81 3.64 -5.71
C PHE A 43 3.29 2.75 -4.56
N VAL A 44 4.02 3.33 -3.59
CA VAL A 44 4.47 2.61 -2.39
C VAL A 44 3.28 2.11 -1.55
N CYS A 45 2.26 2.94 -1.34
CA CYS A 45 1.06 2.54 -0.58
C CYS A 45 0.32 1.37 -1.25
N VAL A 46 0.17 1.40 -2.58
CA VAL A 46 -0.45 0.32 -3.35
C VAL A 46 0.39 -0.95 -3.26
N LEU A 47 1.71 -0.85 -3.43
CA LEU A 47 2.62 -1.98 -3.32
C LEU A 47 2.52 -2.67 -1.94
N VAL A 48 2.56 -1.88 -0.86
CA VAL A 48 2.41 -2.39 0.51
C VAL A 48 1.04 -3.04 0.71
N THR A 49 -0.03 -2.44 0.18
CA THR A 49 -1.38 -3.00 0.25
C THR A 49 -1.44 -4.38 -0.41
N ILE A 50 -0.88 -4.53 -1.61
CA ILE A 50 -0.85 -5.81 -2.34
C ILE A 50 -0.06 -6.87 -1.56
N LEU A 51 1.11 -6.51 -1.00
CA LEU A 51 1.91 -7.43 -0.18
C LEU A 51 1.16 -7.89 1.07
N MET A 52 0.48 -6.97 1.75
CA MET A 52 -0.30 -7.29 2.96
C MET A 52 -1.54 -8.13 2.64
N LEU A 53 -2.17 -7.94 1.48
CA LEU A 53 -3.24 -8.82 0.99
C LEU A 53 -2.74 -10.25 0.78
N GLY A 54 -1.57 -10.43 0.17
CA GLY A 54 -0.93 -11.74 0.03
C GLY A 54 -0.69 -12.38 1.40
N HIS A 55 -0.20 -11.60 2.36
CA HIS A 55 0.02 -12.09 3.73
C HIS A 55 -1.30 -12.47 4.43
N LEU A 56 -2.36 -11.69 4.23
CA LEU A 56 -3.69 -11.97 4.78
C LEU A 56 -4.26 -13.28 4.21
N ILE A 57 -4.14 -13.51 2.90
CA ILE A 57 -4.57 -14.74 2.25
C ILE A 57 -3.77 -15.94 2.79
N THR A 58 -2.44 -15.82 2.92
CA THR A 58 -1.62 -16.87 3.54
C THR A 58 -2.07 -17.20 4.96
N LEU A 59 -2.46 -16.18 5.73
CA LEU A 59 -2.91 -16.35 7.12
C LEU A 59 -4.30 -16.98 7.20
N LEU A 60 -5.22 -16.63 6.28
CA LEU A 60 -6.54 -17.25 6.18
C LEU A 60 -6.50 -18.68 5.65
N THR A 61 -5.66 -18.97 4.66
CA THR A 61 -5.58 -20.28 3.99
C THR A 61 -4.62 -21.23 4.70
N GLY A 62 -3.75 -20.73 5.59
CA GLY A 62 -2.69 -21.51 6.25
C GLY A 62 -1.60 -22.00 5.28
N GLN A 63 -1.66 -21.61 4.02
CA GLN A 63 -0.70 -21.97 2.97
C GLN A 63 0.19 -20.76 2.67
N PRO A 64 1.53 -20.88 2.81
CA PRO A 64 2.42 -19.81 2.42
C PRO A 64 2.29 -19.53 0.93
N PHE A 65 2.21 -18.25 0.57
CA PHE A 65 2.25 -17.80 -0.82
C PHE A 65 3.58 -18.27 -1.44
N LYS A 66 3.56 -19.41 -2.12
CA LYS A 66 4.72 -19.95 -2.83
C LYS A 66 4.88 -19.17 -4.14
N GLY A 67 5.87 -18.29 -4.18
CA GLY A 67 6.37 -17.74 -5.43
C GLY A 67 6.88 -18.84 -6.36
N ARG A 68 6.94 -18.57 -7.66
CA ARG A 68 7.39 -19.54 -8.68
C ARG A 68 8.80 -20.03 -8.34
N GLN A 69 8.89 -21.21 -7.73
CA GLN A 69 10.16 -21.89 -7.51
C GLN A 69 10.58 -22.45 -8.86
N MET A 70 11.58 -21.80 -9.48
CA MET A 70 12.24 -22.39 -10.65
C MET A 70 13.15 -23.53 -10.13
N PRO A 71 13.15 -24.70 -10.79
CA PRO A 71 13.96 -25.85 -10.40
C PRO A 71 15.46 -25.58 -10.51
#